data_AF-A0AA41W1Q3-F1
#
_entry.id   AF-A0AA41W1Q3-F1
#
_cell.length_a   1.000
_cell.length_b   1.000
_cell.length_c   1.000
_cell.angle_alpha   90.00
_cell.angle_beta   90.00
_cell.angle_gamma   90.00
#
_symmetry.space_group_name_H-M   'P 1'
#
loop_
_entity.id
_entity.type
_entity.pdbx_description
1 polymer ?
#
loop_
_entity_poly.entity_id
_entity_poly.type
_entity_poly.pdbx_seq_one_letter_code
_entity_poly.pdbx_strand_id
1 'polypeptide(L)'
;MASVQNFALLVMLLALVTTAIDAISTEEDFVRCQNTVRKWAASSNDEVKEDKHTLQDLLFFLHVPRTGGRTYFHCFLRKLYASTHECPRSYDKLRFDPSKPDCRLMVTHDDYSMMSKLPKERTSVVTILRNPIDRVFSTYEFSVEVAARFLVHPNLTSATQLTGRIRPKNNGVSTLDIWPWKYLVPWMREDLFRRRDARNQRFYKDVKESYDSYNMEETVMPLHEFINNPVAHDIIHNGATFQVAGLTNNSCLSESHEVRHCVRKYPTLGTYVLDIAKKRLSDMLYVGLTEDHKESATMFANVVGTQILSQFEALNSNSGKTATSKTELSSSFPDSEHDTNHLQNSTDDQKESETSSSVDTANGTMTVGKLMDAYEVCISSLRKAQGRRRTASLKRISPANFSKDARHQVPDVIIQEIISLNRLDVELYKHAKEIFTQQRKHLAEKLVEPEEQKTILGSLYGTSTWRPFLLAIAVLLLLLLTFFIVKARKQTSKLKV
;
A
#
# COMPACT_ATOMS: atom_id res chain seq x y z
N MET A 1 46.22 -16.19 53.28
CA MET A 1 46.02 -16.80 51.95
C MET A 1 44.70 -17.61 51.86
N ALA A 2 44.41 -18.54 52.79
CA ALA A 2 43.16 -19.32 52.78
C ALA A 2 41.85 -18.49 52.77
N SER A 3 41.79 -17.36 53.50
CA SER A 3 40.60 -16.48 53.52
C SER A 3 40.31 -15.79 52.19
N VAL A 4 41.33 -15.49 51.39
CA VAL A 4 41.17 -14.84 50.07
C VAL A 4 40.72 -15.87 49.04
N GLN A 5 41.21 -17.10 49.17
CA GLN A 5 40.83 -18.23 48.32
C GLN A 5 39.36 -18.62 48.54
N ASN A 6 38.90 -18.66 49.79
CA ASN A 6 37.49 -18.94 50.11
C ASN A 6 36.54 -17.83 49.64
N PHE A 7 36.96 -16.56 49.71
CA PHE A 7 36.19 -15.43 49.19
C PHE A 7 36.10 -15.47 47.66
N ALA A 8 37.20 -15.75 46.96
CA ALA A 8 37.20 -15.91 45.51
C ALA A 8 36.31 -17.08 45.05
N LEU A 9 36.30 -18.20 45.78
CA LEU A 9 35.44 -19.35 45.49
C LEU A 9 33.96 -19.01 45.69
N LEU A 10 33.63 -18.24 46.73
CA LEU A 10 32.27 -17.76 46.98
C LEU A 10 31.78 -16.82 45.88
N VAL A 11 32.60 -15.87 45.44
CA VAL A 11 32.28 -14.95 44.34
C VAL A 11 32.07 -15.72 43.02
N MET A 12 32.93 -16.71 42.74
CA MET A 12 32.78 -17.58 41.57
C MET A 12 31.49 -18.41 41.61
N LEU A 13 31.14 -18.96 42.77
CA LEU A 13 29.87 -19.71 42.97
C LEU A 13 28.65 -18.80 42.81
N LEU A 14 28.68 -17.59 43.38
CA LEU A 14 27.60 -16.61 43.20
C LEU A 14 27.45 -16.21 41.72
N ALA A 15 28.56 -15.95 41.02
CA ALA A 15 28.53 -15.65 39.59
C ALA A 15 27.95 -16.81 38.77
N LEU A 16 28.32 -18.06 39.11
CA LEU A 16 27.78 -19.25 38.46
C LEU A 16 26.26 -19.38 38.68
N VAL A 17 25.81 -19.19 39.93
CA VAL A 17 24.39 -19.24 40.28
C VAL A 17 23.60 -18.13 39.60
N THR A 18 24.12 -16.89 39.53
CA THR A 18 23.45 -15.80 38.80
C THR A 18 23.34 -16.12 37.31
N THR A 19 24.41 -16.63 36.68
CA THR A 19 24.36 -17.01 35.26
C THR A 19 23.41 -18.17 34.98
N ALA A 20 23.29 -19.13 35.91
CA ALA A 20 22.36 -20.25 35.78
C ALA A 20 20.90 -19.80 35.95
N ILE A 21 20.62 -18.91 36.90
CA ILE A 21 19.27 -18.34 37.11
C ILE A 21 18.85 -17.51 35.89
N ASP A 22 19.75 -16.68 35.35
CA ASP A 22 19.49 -15.90 34.13
C ASP A 22 19.23 -16.82 32.93
N ALA A 23 20.01 -17.91 32.78
CA ALA A 23 19.80 -18.89 31.72
C ALA A 23 18.42 -19.56 31.81
N ILE A 24 18.01 -20.02 33.00
CA ILE A 24 16.69 -20.64 33.21
C ILE A 24 15.57 -19.64 32.88
N SER A 25 15.68 -18.40 33.38
CA SER A 25 14.72 -17.33 33.08
C SER A 25 14.62 -17.04 31.59
N THR A 26 15.74 -17.07 30.85
CA THR A 26 15.74 -16.88 29.39
C THR A 26 15.11 -18.05 28.63
N GLU A 27 15.28 -19.29 29.12
CA GLU A 27 14.71 -20.48 28.51
C GLU A 27 13.18 -20.51 28.70
N GLU A 28 12.71 -20.27 29.93
CA GLU A 28 11.27 -20.18 30.22
C GLU A 28 10.60 -19.06 29.41
N ASP A 29 11.25 -17.90 29.32
CA ASP A 29 10.76 -16.78 28.52
C ASP A 29 10.73 -17.09 27.02
N PHE A 30 11.76 -17.77 26.49
CA PHE A 30 11.76 -18.22 25.09
C PHE A 30 10.61 -19.20 24.83
N VAL A 31 10.39 -20.19 25.70
CA VAL A 31 9.29 -21.16 25.58
C VAL A 31 7.93 -20.45 25.61
N ARG A 32 7.73 -19.49 26.52
CA ARG A 32 6.53 -18.65 26.56
C ARG A 32 6.34 -17.92 25.23
N CYS A 33 7.38 -17.24 24.75
CA CYS A 33 7.31 -16.50 23.49
C CYS A 33 7.04 -17.39 22.29
N GLN A 34 7.65 -18.57 22.24
CA GLN A 34 7.41 -19.55 21.20
C GLN A 34 5.95 -20.02 21.21
N ASN A 35 5.38 -20.29 22.38
CA ASN A 35 3.98 -20.68 22.52
C ASN A 35 3.03 -19.56 22.10
N THR A 36 3.28 -18.32 22.52
CA THR A 36 2.49 -17.14 22.11
C THR A 36 2.49 -16.98 20.59
N VAL A 37 3.68 -17.00 19.96
CA VAL A 37 3.80 -16.82 18.50
C VAL A 37 3.16 -17.98 17.72
N ARG A 38 3.35 -19.22 18.17
CA ARG A 38 2.73 -20.40 17.52
C ARG A 38 1.21 -20.40 17.62
N LYS A 39 0.68 -20.06 18.80
CA LYS A 39 -0.77 -19.95 19.02
C LYS A 39 -1.38 -18.88 18.12
N TRP A 40 -0.75 -17.71 18.05
CA TRP A 40 -1.15 -16.63 17.16
C TRP A 40 -1.09 -17.03 15.68
N ALA A 41 -0.04 -17.74 15.26
CA ALA A 41 0.09 -18.20 13.88
C ALA A 41 -1.01 -19.22 13.53
N ALA A 42 -1.30 -20.15 14.45
CA ALA A 42 -2.37 -21.14 14.28
C ALA A 42 -3.76 -20.48 14.19
N SER A 43 -4.05 -19.46 15.02
CA SER A 43 -5.32 -18.73 14.97
C SER A 43 -5.43 -17.77 13.77
N SER A 44 -4.30 -17.36 13.19
CA SER A 44 -4.24 -16.48 12.01
C SER A 44 -4.45 -17.22 10.69
N ASN A 45 -4.55 -18.54 10.72
CA ASN A 45 -4.87 -19.34 9.54
C ASN A 45 -6.38 -19.32 9.27
N ASP A 46 -6.84 -18.27 8.59
CA ASP A 46 -8.20 -18.23 8.02
C ASP A 46 -8.33 -19.23 6.85
N GLU A 47 -9.56 -19.68 6.58
CA GLU A 47 -9.91 -20.52 5.42
C GLU A 47 -9.59 -19.80 4.10
N VAL A 48 -9.11 -20.54 3.11
CA VAL A 48 -8.77 -20.01 1.78
C VAL A 48 -10.07 -19.55 1.10
N LYS A 49 -10.16 -18.28 0.71
CA LYS A 49 -11.29 -17.79 -0.10
C LYS A 49 -11.28 -18.52 -1.45
N GLU A 50 -12.42 -19.11 -1.84
CA GLU A 50 -12.58 -19.85 -3.11
C GLU A 50 -12.28 -18.98 -4.34
N ASP A 51 -12.55 -17.67 -4.29
CA ASP A 51 -12.24 -16.74 -5.38
C ASP A 51 -11.58 -15.44 -4.87
N LYS A 52 -10.25 -15.43 -4.88
CA LYS A 52 -9.42 -14.26 -4.52
C LYS A 52 -9.27 -13.24 -5.66
N HIS A 53 -9.74 -13.55 -6.86
CA HIS A 53 -9.55 -12.71 -8.05
C HIS A 53 -10.72 -11.76 -8.30
N THR A 54 -11.83 -11.95 -7.59
CA THR A 54 -13.01 -11.11 -7.66
C THR A 54 -13.02 -10.03 -6.57
N LEU A 55 -13.17 -8.78 -7.01
CA LEU A 55 -13.32 -7.59 -6.18
C LEU A 55 -14.63 -7.67 -5.38
N GLN A 56 -14.51 -7.47 -4.08
CA GLN A 56 -15.62 -7.34 -3.13
C GLN A 56 -16.04 -5.88 -2.95
N ASP A 57 -17.13 -5.64 -2.21
CA ASP A 57 -17.73 -4.31 -2.06
C ASP A 57 -16.79 -3.23 -1.51
N LEU A 58 -15.94 -3.61 -0.54
CA LEU A 58 -14.96 -2.75 0.11
C LEU A 58 -13.55 -3.09 -0.37
N LEU A 59 -12.87 -2.12 -0.96
CA LEU A 59 -11.45 -2.19 -1.27
C LEU A 59 -10.62 -1.61 -0.13
N PHE A 60 -9.85 -2.45 0.55
CA PHE A 60 -8.85 -2.03 1.51
C PHE A 60 -7.47 -1.99 0.85
N PHE A 61 -6.97 -0.77 0.60
CA PHE A 61 -5.57 -0.57 0.22
C PHE A 61 -4.70 -0.50 1.48
N LEU A 62 -4.04 -1.64 1.78
CA LEU A 62 -3.00 -1.73 2.81
C LEU A 62 -1.76 -1.02 2.27
N HIS A 63 -1.60 0.26 2.61
CA HIS A 63 -0.56 1.11 2.07
C HIS A 63 0.71 0.98 2.92
N VAL A 64 1.66 0.18 2.43
CA VAL A 64 2.99 0.10 3.01
C VAL A 64 3.76 1.41 2.78
N PRO A 65 4.29 2.07 3.82
CA PRO A 65 5.01 3.33 3.65
C PRO A 65 6.18 3.19 2.69
N ARG A 66 6.35 4.22 1.84
CA ARG A 66 7.45 4.37 0.87
C ARG A 66 7.46 3.36 -0.28
N THR A 67 6.31 2.76 -0.60
CA THR A 67 6.12 1.87 -1.77
C THR A 67 5.34 2.53 -2.92
N GLY A 68 5.25 3.87 -2.93
CA GLY A 68 4.55 4.60 -3.99
C GLY A 68 3.03 4.66 -3.84
N GLY A 69 2.46 4.26 -2.69
CA GLY A 69 1.01 4.24 -2.51
C GLY A 69 0.32 5.61 -2.59
N ARG A 70 1.02 6.73 -2.34
CA ARG A 70 0.47 8.08 -2.64
C ARG A 70 0.14 8.23 -4.13
N THR A 71 0.96 7.68 -5.02
CA THR A 71 0.68 7.71 -6.47
C THR A 71 -0.55 6.87 -6.78
N TYR A 72 -0.65 5.65 -6.24
CA TYR A 72 -1.82 4.79 -6.45
C TYR A 72 -3.11 5.43 -5.92
N PHE A 73 -3.07 5.98 -4.72
CA PHE A 73 -4.24 6.64 -4.14
C PHE A 73 -4.69 7.84 -4.97
N HIS A 74 -3.78 8.77 -5.28
CA HIS A 74 -4.15 10.01 -5.95
C HIS A 74 -4.40 9.86 -7.46
N CYS A 75 -3.61 9.03 -8.15
CA CYS A 75 -3.66 8.92 -9.61
C CYS A 75 -4.53 7.77 -10.11
N PHE A 76 -4.85 6.76 -9.29
CA PHE A 76 -5.79 5.69 -9.64
C PHE A 76 -7.06 5.75 -8.82
N LEU A 77 -6.96 5.54 -7.51
CA LEU A 77 -8.14 5.28 -6.68
C LEU A 77 -9.09 6.48 -6.64
N ARG A 78 -8.58 7.71 -6.53
CA ARG A 78 -9.39 8.94 -6.63
C ARG A 78 -9.95 9.24 -8.03
N LYS A 79 -9.53 8.50 -9.06
CA LYS A 79 -10.13 8.54 -10.41
C LYS A 79 -11.23 7.49 -10.59
N LEU A 80 -11.22 6.46 -9.74
CA LEU A 80 -12.16 5.33 -9.78
C LEU A 80 -13.29 5.46 -8.76
N TYR A 81 -13.02 6.05 -7.60
CA TYR A 81 -13.98 6.25 -6.52
C TYR A 81 -14.27 7.74 -6.33
N ALA A 82 -15.55 8.08 -6.19
CA ALA A 82 -15.98 9.39 -5.70
C ALA A 82 -15.57 9.60 -4.24
N SER A 83 -15.42 10.86 -3.81
CA SER A 83 -15.07 11.19 -2.42
C SER A 83 -16.09 10.68 -1.40
N THR A 84 -17.36 10.54 -1.79
CA THR A 84 -18.43 9.97 -0.96
C THR A 84 -18.24 8.47 -0.71
N HIS A 85 -17.45 7.77 -1.53
CA HIS A 85 -17.12 6.36 -1.36
C HIS A 85 -15.87 6.12 -0.52
N GLU A 86 -15.07 7.18 -0.26
CA GLU A 86 -13.91 7.10 0.61
C GLU A 86 -14.37 6.98 2.07
N CYS A 87 -13.89 5.94 2.75
CA CYS A 87 -14.21 5.73 4.14
C CYS A 87 -13.56 6.81 5.03
N PRO A 88 -14.22 7.23 6.13
CA PRO A 88 -13.68 8.24 7.02
C PRO A 88 -12.28 7.89 7.53
N ARG A 89 -11.34 8.83 7.41
CA ARG A 89 -9.95 8.60 7.77
C ARG A 89 -9.81 8.36 9.27
N SER A 90 -9.08 7.30 9.61
CA SER A 90 -8.85 6.83 10.98
C SER A 90 -7.41 6.32 11.06
N TYR A 91 -6.54 6.97 11.83
CA TYR A 91 -5.09 6.65 11.90
C TYR A 91 -4.64 6.09 13.25
N ASP A 92 -5.57 6.00 14.20
CA ASP A 92 -5.37 5.51 15.56
C ASP A 92 -6.40 4.43 15.92
N LYS A 93 -7.68 4.69 15.64
CA LYS A 93 -8.80 3.77 15.87
C LYS A 93 -9.82 3.97 14.77
N LEU A 94 -10.44 2.89 14.29
CA LEU A 94 -11.57 2.97 13.36
C LEU A 94 -12.71 3.79 14.00
N ARG A 95 -13.01 4.96 13.45
CA ARG A 95 -14.04 5.88 13.97
C ARG A 95 -15.34 5.88 13.16
N PHE A 96 -15.50 4.89 12.30
CA PHE A 96 -16.68 4.72 11.48
C PHE A 96 -17.11 3.26 11.48
N ASP A 97 -18.36 3.03 11.13
CA ASP A 97 -18.92 1.70 10.96
C ASP A 97 -18.70 1.23 9.52
N PRO A 98 -17.81 0.24 9.28
CA PRO A 98 -17.50 -0.25 7.95
C PRO A 98 -18.59 -1.14 7.36
N SER A 99 -19.65 -1.45 8.11
CA SER A 99 -20.82 -2.16 7.59
C SER A 99 -21.72 -1.26 6.73
N LYS A 100 -21.56 0.07 6.84
CA LYS A 100 -22.34 1.04 6.06
C LYS A 100 -21.98 0.99 4.56
N PRO A 101 -22.98 0.92 3.66
CA PRO A 101 -22.77 0.63 2.24
C PRO A 101 -22.02 1.74 1.48
N ASP A 102 -22.03 2.96 1.99
CA ASP A 102 -21.42 4.11 1.31
C ASP A 102 -19.88 4.05 1.34
N CYS A 103 -19.29 3.36 2.32
CA CYS A 103 -17.85 3.19 2.45
C CYS A 103 -17.36 2.00 1.60
N ARG A 104 -16.73 2.31 0.45
CA ARG A 104 -16.24 1.30 -0.52
C ARG A 104 -14.72 1.33 -0.73
N LEU A 105 -14.03 2.35 -0.22
CA LEU A 105 -12.59 2.48 -0.33
C LEU A 105 -11.96 2.90 1.01
N MET A 106 -11.12 2.04 1.57
CA MET A 106 -10.29 2.34 2.73
C MET A 106 -8.81 2.33 2.34
N VAL A 107 -8.11 3.44 2.62
CA VAL A 107 -6.67 3.57 2.38
C VAL A 107 -5.99 4.06 3.65
N THR A 108 -5.08 3.26 4.20
CA THR A 108 -4.39 3.60 5.45
C THR A 108 -3.00 2.98 5.52
N HIS A 109 -2.14 3.57 6.36
CA HIS A 109 -0.87 2.96 6.79
C HIS A 109 -1.06 2.05 8.02
N ASP A 110 -2.28 1.81 8.49
CA ASP A 110 -2.51 0.74 9.46
C ASP A 110 -2.11 -0.61 8.86
N ASP A 111 -1.96 -1.60 9.73
CA ASP A 111 -1.58 -2.95 9.34
C ASP A 111 -2.78 -3.87 9.13
N TYR A 112 -2.51 -5.11 8.73
CA TYR A 112 -3.54 -6.09 8.42
C TYR A 112 -4.47 -6.41 9.60
N SER A 113 -4.11 -6.06 10.85
CA SER A 113 -5.02 -6.23 12.00
C SER A 113 -6.33 -5.44 11.84
N MET A 114 -6.36 -4.42 10.97
CA MET A 114 -7.59 -3.74 10.56
C MET A 114 -8.66 -4.67 10.03
N MET A 115 -8.29 -5.80 9.42
CA MET A 115 -9.24 -6.81 8.93
C MET A 115 -10.13 -7.38 10.05
N SER A 116 -9.71 -7.34 11.31
CA SER A 116 -10.55 -7.73 12.45
C SER A 116 -11.75 -6.81 12.68
N LYS A 117 -11.72 -5.59 12.11
CA LYS A 117 -12.77 -4.59 12.22
C LYS A 117 -13.58 -4.43 10.94
N LEU A 118 -13.19 -5.10 9.87
CA LEU A 118 -13.82 -5.00 8.54
C LEU A 118 -14.65 -6.26 8.25
N PRO A 119 -15.74 -6.16 7.46
CA PRO A 119 -16.51 -7.32 7.04
C PRO A 119 -15.66 -8.20 6.12
N LYS A 120 -15.13 -9.32 6.64
CA LYS A 120 -14.12 -10.16 5.98
C LYS A 120 -14.58 -10.64 4.59
N GLU A 121 -15.84 -11.04 4.48
CA GLU A 121 -16.45 -11.59 3.26
C GLU A 121 -16.57 -10.51 2.18
N ARG A 122 -16.81 -9.26 2.59
CA ARG A 122 -17.04 -8.11 1.69
C ARG A 122 -15.80 -7.26 1.44
N THR A 123 -14.64 -7.67 1.94
CA THR A 123 -13.39 -6.90 1.83
C THR A 123 -12.39 -7.58 0.90
N SER A 124 -11.91 -6.82 -0.09
CA SER A 124 -10.73 -7.14 -0.91
C SER A 124 -9.55 -6.31 -0.45
N VAL A 125 -8.38 -6.95 -0.33
CA VAL A 125 -7.15 -6.26 0.08
C VAL A 125 -6.21 -6.15 -1.11
N VAL A 126 -5.59 -4.99 -1.26
CA VAL A 126 -4.51 -4.77 -2.22
C VAL A 126 -3.32 -4.12 -1.53
N THR A 127 -2.12 -4.36 -2.03
CA THR A 127 -0.92 -3.68 -1.53
C THR A 127 0.13 -3.47 -2.62
N ILE A 128 1.08 -2.58 -2.34
CA ILE A 128 2.27 -2.37 -3.16
C ILE A 128 3.49 -2.54 -2.27
N LEU A 129 4.44 -3.36 -2.71
CA LEU A 129 5.70 -3.58 -2.01
C LEU A 129 6.89 -2.95 -2.77
N ARG A 130 8.03 -2.94 -2.10
CA ARG A 130 9.28 -2.34 -2.58
C ARG A 130 10.45 -3.18 -2.09
N ASN A 131 11.54 -3.20 -2.86
CA ASN A 131 12.82 -3.73 -2.43
C ASN A 131 13.15 -3.19 -1.03
N PRO A 132 13.44 -4.06 -0.05
CA PRO A 132 13.60 -3.64 1.34
C PRO A 132 14.71 -2.63 1.58
N ILE A 133 15.82 -2.74 0.85
CA ILE A 133 16.96 -1.83 0.95
C ILE A 133 16.53 -0.43 0.48
N ASP A 134 15.92 -0.36 -0.69
CA ASP A 134 15.42 0.89 -1.26
C ASP A 134 14.29 1.51 -0.43
N ARG A 135 13.48 0.68 0.25
CA ARG A 135 12.46 1.12 1.19
C ARG A 135 13.08 1.78 2.42
N VAL A 136 14.14 1.20 2.99
CA VAL A 136 14.90 1.78 4.12
C VAL A 136 15.52 3.12 3.74
N PHE A 137 16.26 3.18 2.62
CA PHE A 137 16.81 4.43 2.10
C PHE A 137 15.74 5.49 1.93
N SER A 138 14.63 5.13 1.28
CA SER A 138 13.56 6.09 1.04
C SER A 138 12.82 6.52 2.31
N THR A 139 12.87 5.73 3.37
CA THR A 139 12.29 6.05 4.69
C THR A 139 13.20 7.01 5.44
N TYR A 140 14.51 6.76 5.45
CA TYR A 140 15.52 7.67 5.97
C TYR A 140 15.42 9.04 5.28
N GLU A 141 15.55 9.06 3.95
CA GLU A 141 15.50 10.29 3.14
C GLU A 141 14.22 11.09 3.40
N PHE A 142 13.07 10.43 3.46
CA PHE A 142 11.79 11.10 3.65
C PHE A 142 11.64 11.64 5.08
N SER A 143 12.14 10.92 6.08
CA SER A 143 12.13 11.37 7.48
C SER A 143 12.96 12.64 7.62
N VAL A 144 14.16 12.66 7.03
CA VAL A 144 15.05 13.84 6.97
C VAL A 144 14.39 14.98 6.20
N GLU A 145 13.85 14.71 5.01
CA GLU A 145 13.22 15.74 4.16
C GLU A 145 12.07 16.43 4.89
N VAL A 146 11.14 15.66 5.48
CA VAL A 146 9.98 16.24 6.16
C VAL A 146 10.41 16.96 7.44
N ALA A 147 11.36 16.41 8.20
CA ALA A 147 11.90 17.06 9.39
C ALA A 147 12.59 18.40 9.06
N ALA A 148 13.33 18.48 7.96
CA ALA A 148 14.04 19.68 7.53
C ALA A 148 13.11 20.86 7.24
N ARG A 149 11.83 20.62 6.89
CA ARG A 149 10.84 21.70 6.67
C ARG A 149 10.65 22.56 7.91
N PHE A 150 10.77 21.98 9.09
CA PHE A 150 10.60 22.68 10.37
C PHE A 150 11.79 23.56 10.74
N LEU A 151 12.94 23.44 10.07
CA LEU A 151 14.11 24.28 10.36
C LEU A 151 13.93 25.74 9.94
N VAL A 152 12.80 26.09 9.31
CA VAL A 152 12.37 27.49 9.15
C VAL A 152 12.11 28.18 10.50
N HIS A 153 11.81 27.41 11.55
CA HIS A 153 11.57 27.94 12.89
C HIS A 153 12.89 28.19 13.63
N PRO A 154 12.95 29.22 14.50
CA PRO A 154 14.17 29.57 15.22
C PRO A 154 14.61 28.51 16.22
N ASN A 155 13.69 27.72 16.78
CA ASN A 155 14.00 26.64 17.73
C ASN A 155 12.91 25.56 17.71
N LEU A 156 13.22 24.42 18.34
CA LEU A 156 12.33 23.26 18.42
C LEU A 156 11.01 23.57 19.12
N THR A 157 11.03 24.40 20.16
CA THR A 157 9.84 24.82 20.91
C THR A 157 8.85 25.55 20.01
N SER A 158 9.33 26.52 19.22
CA SER A 158 8.53 27.27 18.24
C SER A 158 7.93 26.34 17.20
N ALA A 159 8.72 25.41 16.65
CA ALA A 159 8.23 24.43 15.68
C ALA A 159 7.12 23.55 16.27
N THR A 160 7.27 23.11 17.52
CA THR A 160 6.31 22.20 18.17
C THR A 160 5.01 22.90 18.56
N GLN A 161 5.10 24.12 19.09
CA GLN A 161 3.91 24.91 19.46
C GLN A 161 3.04 25.27 18.25
N LEU A 162 3.65 25.62 17.12
CA LEU A 162 2.92 25.92 15.88
C LEU A 162 2.26 24.68 15.27
N THR A 163 2.91 23.51 15.34
CA THR A 163 2.27 22.26 14.91
C THR A 163 1.05 21.87 15.74
N GLY A 164 1.00 22.25 17.02
CA GLY A 164 -0.16 22.00 17.88
C GLY A 164 -1.32 22.99 17.69
N ARG A 165 -1.02 24.24 17.31
CA ARG A 165 -2.02 25.31 17.12
C ARG A 165 -2.66 25.32 15.74
N ILE A 166 -1.92 24.90 14.71
CA ILE A 166 -2.42 24.79 13.33
C ILE A 166 -2.98 23.38 13.12
N ARG A 167 -3.97 22.98 13.92
CA ARG A 167 -4.88 21.92 13.47
C ARG A 167 -5.79 22.56 12.42
N PRO A 168 -5.79 22.09 11.17
CA PRO A 168 -6.58 22.74 10.14
C PRO A 168 -8.06 22.69 10.53
N LYS A 169 -8.76 23.82 10.38
CA LYS A 169 -10.23 23.87 10.32
C LYS A 169 -10.79 23.04 9.14
N ASN A 170 -9.92 22.61 8.23
CA ASN A 170 -10.24 21.77 7.07
C ASN A 170 -9.87 20.30 7.36
N ASN A 171 -10.64 19.37 6.80
CA ASN A 171 -10.54 17.90 6.93
C ASN A 171 -9.21 17.26 6.44
N GLY A 172 -8.12 18.03 6.32
CA GLY A 172 -6.79 17.56 5.94
C GLY A 172 -6.09 16.82 7.07
N VAL A 173 -5.25 15.85 6.72
CA VAL A 173 -4.50 15.02 7.66
C VAL A 173 -3.03 15.37 7.58
N SER A 174 -2.42 15.69 8.71
CA SER A 174 -0.99 15.98 8.77
C SER A 174 -0.15 14.72 8.60
N THR A 175 1.02 14.84 7.98
CA THR A 175 2.02 13.76 7.99
C THR A 175 2.41 13.39 9.43
N LEU A 176 2.35 14.34 10.37
CA LEU A 176 2.66 14.11 11.78
C LEU A 176 1.61 13.27 12.53
N ASP A 177 0.44 13.02 11.94
CA ASP A 177 -0.63 12.24 12.56
C ASP A 177 -0.68 10.79 12.05
N ILE A 178 0.14 10.45 11.04
CA ILE A 178 0.04 9.19 10.31
C ILE A 178 1.24 8.29 10.69
N TRP A 179 0.98 7.02 11.03
CA TRP A 179 2.05 6.03 11.19
C TRP A 179 2.78 5.79 9.86
N PRO A 180 4.11 5.63 9.80
CA PRO A 180 5.10 5.69 10.87
C PRO A 180 5.61 7.12 11.14
N TRP A 181 5.21 8.09 10.32
CA TRP A 181 5.74 9.45 10.31
C TRP A 181 5.48 10.23 11.59
N LYS A 182 4.39 9.93 12.30
CA LYS A 182 4.11 10.45 13.65
C LYS A 182 5.21 10.19 14.68
N TYR A 183 6.05 9.17 14.44
CA TYR A 183 7.22 8.86 15.26
C TYR A 183 8.52 9.33 14.61
N LEU A 184 8.70 9.02 13.32
CA LEU A 184 9.98 9.27 12.63
C LEU A 184 10.25 10.76 12.40
N VAL A 185 9.23 11.55 12.08
CA VAL A 185 9.42 12.98 11.77
C VAL A 185 9.74 13.78 13.03
N PRO A 186 9.04 13.64 14.17
CA PRO A 186 9.44 14.32 15.40
C PRO A 186 10.84 13.95 15.87
N TRP A 187 11.19 12.66 15.83
CA TRP A 187 12.53 12.18 16.20
C TRP A 187 13.62 12.80 15.32
N MET A 188 13.46 12.75 13.99
CA MET A 188 14.43 13.33 13.06
C MET A 188 14.47 14.86 13.16
N ARG A 189 13.33 15.51 13.44
CA ARG A 189 13.26 16.95 13.66
C ARG A 189 14.12 17.37 14.86
N GLU A 190 13.97 16.69 15.99
CA GLU A 190 14.79 16.95 17.18
C GLU A 190 16.29 16.81 16.89
N ASP A 191 16.67 15.78 16.14
CA ASP A 191 18.05 15.56 15.72
C ASP A 191 18.59 16.70 14.85
N LEU A 192 17.83 17.11 13.82
CA LEU A 192 18.24 18.21 12.94
C LEU A 192 18.37 19.55 13.66
N PHE A 193 17.47 19.85 14.60
CA PHE A 193 17.58 21.05 15.44
C PHE A 193 18.84 21.01 16.30
N ARG A 194 19.12 19.88 16.96
CA ARG A 194 20.33 19.69 17.77
C ARG A 194 21.60 19.92 16.96
N ARG A 195 21.69 19.30 15.77
CA ARG A 195 22.85 19.46 14.88
C ARG A 195 23.00 20.90 14.39
N ARG A 196 21.90 21.55 13.98
CA ARG A 196 21.91 22.97 13.57
C ARG A 196 22.39 23.88 14.71
N ASP A 197 21.86 23.70 15.91
CA ASP A 197 22.18 24.56 17.04
C ASP A 197 23.64 24.35 17.50
N ALA A 198 24.14 23.11 17.45
CA ALA A 198 25.55 22.81 17.67
C ALA A 198 26.47 23.47 16.63
N ARG A 199 26.09 23.46 15.33
CA ARG A 199 26.84 24.18 14.28
C ARG A 199 26.85 25.69 14.51
N ASN A 200 25.73 26.27 14.95
CA ASN A 200 25.65 27.70 15.26
C ASN A 200 26.53 28.10 16.46
N GLN A 201 26.71 27.20 17.45
CA GLN A 201 27.57 27.43 18.62
C GLN A 201 29.07 27.26 18.29
N ARG A 202 29.40 26.35 17.37
CA ARG A 202 30.77 26.15 16.86
C ARG A 202 31.07 27.22 15.80
N PHE A 203 31.32 28.46 16.23
CA PHE A 203 31.71 29.60 15.39
C PHE A 203 32.51 29.17 14.14
N TYR A 204 31.92 29.37 12.94
CA TYR A 204 32.51 29.29 11.60
C TYR A 204 33.76 28.39 11.47
N LYS A 205 33.69 27.12 11.90
CA LYS A 205 34.59 26.10 11.34
C LYS A 205 33.95 25.63 10.05
N ASP A 206 34.69 25.74 8.94
CA ASP A 206 34.29 25.17 7.66
C ASP A 206 33.82 23.73 7.90
N VAL A 207 32.52 23.50 7.75
CA VAL A 207 31.96 22.15 7.69
C VAL A 207 32.72 21.49 6.57
N LYS A 208 33.58 20.51 6.88
CA LYS A 208 34.30 19.78 5.83
C LYS A 208 33.24 19.27 4.86
N GLU A 209 33.36 19.67 3.60
CA GLU A 209 32.50 19.13 2.55
C GLU A 209 32.69 17.62 2.52
N SER A 210 31.72 16.89 3.09
CA SER A 210 31.62 15.45 2.94
C SER A 210 30.84 15.19 1.67
N TYR A 211 31.44 14.46 0.74
CA TYR A 211 30.75 14.01 -0.47
C TYR A 211 29.77 12.86 -0.19
N ASP A 212 29.86 12.22 0.99
CA ASP A 212 28.96 11.14 1.39
C ASP A 212 27.69 11.72 2.04
N SER A 213 26.62 11.78 1.25
CA SER A 213 25.31 12.26 1.72
C SER A 213 24.66 11.38 2.78
N TYR A 214 25.13 10.16 3.01
CA TYR A 214 24.64 9.24 4.03
C TYR A 214 25.54 9.20 5.28
N ASN A 215 26.62 9.98 5.30
CA ASN A 215 27.52 10.11 6.45
C ASN A 215 27.97 11.56 6.65
N MET A 216 27.02 12.44 7.00
CA MET A 216 27.27 13.85 7.28
C MET A 216 26.96 14.19 8.74
N GLU A 217 27.74 13.66 9.67
CA GLU A 217 27.50 13.75 11.12
C GLU A 217 27.19 15.18 11.61
N GLU A 218 27.84 16.21 11.07
CA GLU A 218 27.54 17.58 11.52
C GLU A 218 26.21 18.12 11.01
N THR A 219 25.65 17.55 9.93
CA THR A 219 24.50 18.09 9.18
C THR A 219 23.23 17.28 9.38
N VAL A 220 23.31 15.96 9.18
CA VAL A 220 22.21 15.00 9.29
C VAL A 220 22.69 13.74 10.00
N MET A 221 21.79 13.04 10.71
CA MET A 221 22.10 11.73 11.28
C MET A 221 22.66 10.78 10.21
N PRO A 222 23.88 10.26 10.37
CA PRO A 222 24.42 9.25 9.46
C PRO A 222 23.51 8.03 9.33
N LEU A 223 23.48 7.41 8.16
CA LEU A 223 22.60 6.27 7.88
C LEU A 223 22.86 5.09 8.84
N HIS A 224 24.13 4.82 9.16
CA HIS A 224 24.50 3.75 10.09
C HIS A 224 24.00 4.02 11.51
N GLU A 225 23.98 5.29 11.95
CA GLU A 225 23.38 5.70 13.23
C GLU A 225 21.86 5.54 13.17
N PHE A 226 21.24 5.93 12.06
CA PHE A 226 19.80 5.84 11.86
C PHE A 226 19.27 4.41 11.91
N ILE A 227 19.87 3.47 11.17
CA ILE A 227 19.38 2.08 11.12
C ILE A 227 19.58 1.34 12.44
N ASN A 228 20.62 1.70 13.21
CA ASN A 228 20.88 1.08 14.52
C ASN A 228 20.14 1.76 15.68
N ASN A 229 19.37 2.83 15.41
CA ASN A 229 18.63 3.52 16.45
C ASN A 229 17.43 2.68 16.94
N PRO A 230 17.13 2.65 18.26
CA PRO A 230 15.95 1.96 18.79
C PRO A 230 14.62 2.32 18.11
N VAL A 231 14.46 3.58 17.66
CA VAL A 231 13.28 4.03 16.92
C VAL A 231 13.18 3.33 15.56
N ALA A 232 14.29 3.18 14.83
CA ALA A 232 14.30 2.45 13.56
C ALA A 232 14.05 0.94 13.76
N HIS A 233 14.62 0.34 14.81
CA HIS A 233 14.33 -1.04 15.22
C HIS A 233 12.87 -1.28 15.59
N ASP A 234 12.18 -0.26 16.09
CA ASP A 234 10.76 -0.35 16.40
C ASP A 234 9.89 -0.17 15.14
N ILE A 235 10.23 0.81 14.30
CA ILE A 235 9.29 1.30 13.29
C ILE A 235 9.57 0.80 11.87
N ILE A 236 10.84 0.61 11.50
CA ILE A 236 11.26 0.49 10.10
C ILE A 236 11.58 -0.97 9.75
N HIS A 237 12.40 -1.61 10.58
CA HIS A 237 12.97 -2.92 10.29
C HIS A 237 11.92 -4.04 10.27
N ASN A 238 11.92 -4.82 9.18
CA ASN A 238 10.88 -5.80 8.85
C ASN A 238 9.45 -5.20 8.80
N GLY A 239 9.36 -3.88 8.60
CA GLY A 239 8.10 -3.15 8.69
C GLY A 239 7.06 -3.58 7.66
N ALA A 240 7.45 -4.00 6.44
CA ALA A 240 6.48 -4.49 5.46
C ALA A 240 5.87 -5.82 5.92
N THR A 241 6.71 -6.74 6.41
CA THR A 241 6.30 -8.02 6.97
C THR A 241 5.40 -7.85 8.17
N PHE A 242 5.77 -7.01 9.13
CA PHE A 242 4.91 -6.72 10.28
C PHE A 242 3.60 -6.04 9.87
N GLN A 243 3.59 -5.20 8.84
CA GLN A 243 2.37 -4.55 8.38
C GLN A 243 1.43 -5.54 7.67
N VAL A 244 1.94 -6.42 6.82
CA VAL A 244 1.13 -7.48 6.19
C VAL A 244 0.69 -8.54 7.23
N ALA A 245 1.51 -8.80 8.24
CA ALA A 245 1.18 -9.70 9.35
C ALA A 245 0.25 -9.07 10.41
N GLY A 246 -0.02 -7.77 10.38
CA GLY A 246 -0.86 -7.15 11.41
C GLY A 246 -0.20 -7.11 12.79
N LEU A 247 1.11 -6.87 12.82
CA LEU A 247 1.99 -6.90 14.00
C LEU A 247 2.87 -5.64 14.10
N THR A 248 2.45 -4.51 13.55
CA THR A 248 3.17 -3.24 13.80
C THR A 248 2.95 -2.77 15.24
N ASN A 249 3.64 -1.71 15.65
CA ASN A 249 3.30 -1.06 16.91
C ASN A 249 1.99 -0.24 16.83
N ASN A 250 1.35 -0.18 15.65
CA ASN A 250 0.05 0.45 15.41
C ASN A 250 -1.06 -0.59 15.21
N SER A 251 -0.81 -1.87 15.50
CA SER A 251 -1.83 -2.92 15.42
C SER A 251 -3.03 -2.65 16.32
N CYS A 252 -4.21 -3.09 15.88
CA CYS A 252 -5.47 -2.93 16.59
C CYS A 252 -5.72 -3.96 17.69
N LEU A 253 -5.01 -5.08 17.67
CA LEU A 253 -5.19 -6.20 18.59
C LEU A 253 -4.08 -6.17 19.65
N SER A 254 -4.46 -6.32 20.92
CA SER A 254 -3.50 -6.34 22.04
C SER A 254 -2.51 -7.51 21.94
N GLU A 255 -2.99 -8.69 21.53
CA GLU A 255 -2.17 -9.89 21.31
C GLU A 255 -1.05 -9.64 20.27
N SER A 256 -1.33 -8.85 19.23
CA SER A 256 -0.33 -8.50 18.22
C SER A 256 0.91 -7.85 18.83
N HIS A 257 0.75 -7.04 19.89
CA HIS A 257 1.88 -6.38 20.54
C HIS A 257 2.76 -7.36 21.32
N GLU A 258 2.17 -8.39 21.94
CA GLU A 258 2.91 -9.44 22.64
C GLU A 258 3.69 -10.32 21.65
N VAL A 259 3.03 -10.77 20.58
CA VAL A 259 3.67 -11.54 19.49
C VAL A 259 4.83 -10.76 18.90
N ARG A 260 4.61 -9.47 18.60
CA ARG A 260 5.65 -8.58 18.10
C ARG A 260 6.82 -8.46 19.06
N HIS A 261 6.56 -8.30 20.37
CA HIS A 261 7.61 -8.25 21.38
C HIS A 261 8.47 -9.53 21.35
N CYS A 262 7.82 -10.69 21.34
CA CYS A 262 8.50 -11.99 21.29
C CYS A 262 9.37 -12.16 20.04
N VAL A 263 8.87 -11.77 18.87
CA VAL A 263 9.61 -11.89 17.60
C VAL A 263 10.79 -10.92 17.52
N ARG A 264 10.67 -9.74 18.13
CA ARG A 264 11.79 -8.80 18.24
C ARG A 264 12.86 -9.30 19.21
N LYS A 265 12.45 -9.92 20.32
CA LYS A 265 13.36 -10.50 21.31
C LYS A 265 14.05 -11.76 20.79
N TYR A 266 13.30 -12.62 20.08
CA TYR A 266 13.77 -13.89 19.53
C TYR A 266 13.53 -13.93 18.02
N PRO A 267 14.50 -13.43 17.21
CA PRO A 267 14.34 -13.35 15.77
C PRO A 267 13.98 -14.69 15.11
N THR A 268 14.44 -15.82 15.63
CA THR A 268 14.11 -17.16 15.09
C THR A 268 12.60 -17.41 15.00
N LEU A 269 11.79 -16.81 15.88
CA LEU A 269 10.33 -16.90 15.84
C LEU A 269 9.68 -16.13 14.69
N GLY A 270 10.44 -15.25 14.02
CA GLY A 270 9.96 -14.46 12.89
C GLY A 270 9.59 -15.29 11.66
N THR A 271 9.99 -16.55 11.56
CA THR A 271 9.56 -17.46 10.49
C THR A 271 8.05 -17.68 10.50
N TYR A 272 7.44 -17.87 11.67
CA TYR A 272 5.98 -17.98 11.82
C TYR A 272 5.26 -16.72 11.32
N VAL A 273 5.81 -15.55 11.61
CA VAL A 273 5.25 -14.27 11.12
C VAL A 273 5.36 -14.15 9.61
N LEU A 274 6.51 -14.54 9.05
CA LEU A 274 6.76 -14.51 7.62
C LEU A 274 5.79 -15.43 6.87
N ASP A 275 5.51 -16.63 7.38
CA ASP A 275 4.58 -17.58 6.77
C ASP A 275 3.16 -17.01 6.69
N ILE A 276 2.68 -16.41 7.78
CA ILE A 276 1.37 -15.73 7.81
C ILE A 276 1.36 -14.53 6.86
N ALA A 277 2.43 -13.73 6.81
CA ALA A 277 2.53 -12.60 5.90
C ALA A 277 2.50 -13.05 4.43
N LYS A 278 3.24 -14.11 4.06
CA LYS A 278 3.25 -14.68 2.71
C LYS A 278 1.87 -15.22 2.32
N LYS A 279 1.19 -15.92 3.23
CA LYS A 279 -0.18 -16.40 3.00
C LYS A 279 -1.13 -15.25 2.71
N ARG A 280 -1.19 -14.26 3.62
CA ARG A 280 -2.05 -13.07 3.44
C ARG A 280 -1.75 -12.32 2.16
N LEU A 281 -0.47 -12.16 1.82
CA LEU A 281 -0.05 -11.51 0.57
C LEU A 281 -0.55 -12.29 -0.66
N SER A 282 -0.55 -13.62 -0.60
CA SER A 282 -1.03 -14.50 -1.68
C SER A 282 -2.55 -14.47 -1.85
N ASP A 283 -3.27 -14.09 -0.78
CA ASP A 283 -4.72 -13.98 -0.73
C ASP A 283 -5.22 -12.57 -1.10
N MET A 284 -4.32 -11.60 -1.28
CA MET A 284 -4.68 -10.25 -1.73
C MET A 284 -5.15 -10.27 -3.19
N LEU A 285 -6.14 -9.43 -3.51
CA LEU A 285 -6.66 -9.23 -4.86
C LEU A 285 -5.54 -8.77 -5.81
N TYR A 286 -4.62 -7.94 -5.30
CA TYR A 286 -3.51 -7.43 -6.08
C TYR A 286 -2.28 -7.07 -5.23
N VAL A 287 -1.09 -7.44 -5.72
CA VAL A 287 0.21 -7.09 -5.14
C VAL A 287 1.09 -6.48 -6.24
N GLY A 288 1.37 -5.19 -6.16
CA GLY A 288 2.29 -4.53 -7.10
C GLY A 288 3.69 -4.32 -6.53
N LEU A 289 4.63 -3.98 -7.41
CA LEU A 289 6.02 -3.69 -7.07
C LEU A 289 6.39 -2.24 -7.44
N THR A 290 7.19 -1.60 -6.58
CA THR A 290 7.59 -0.20 -6.78
C THR A 290 8.65 -0.06 -7.88
N GLU A 291 9.52 -1.06 -8.02
CA GLU A 291 10.60 -1.11 -9.00
C GLU A 291 10.03 -1.17 -10.42
N ASP A 292 9.00 -1.99 -10.62
CA ASP A 292 8.27 -2.17 -11.87
C ASP A 292 7.03 -1.26 -11.92
N HIS A 293 7.18 0.01 -11.55
CA HIS A 293 6.06 0.90 -11.25
C HIS A 293 5.04 1.03 -12.38
N LYS A 294 5.51 1.18 -13.63
CA LYS A 294 4.64 1.35 -14.80
C LYS A 294 3.87 0.07 -15.11
N GLU A 295 4.55 -1.07 -15.10
CA GLU A 295 3.92 -2.38 -15.32
C GLU A 295 2.92 -2.68 -14.19
N SER A 296 3.29 -2.42 -12.94
CA SER A 296 2.40 -2.55 -11.79
C SER A 296 1.17 -1.64 -11.90
N ALA A 297 1.34 -0.42 -12.40
CA ALA A 297 0.22 0.49 -12.64
C ALA A 297 -0.73 -0.05 -13.72
N THR A 298 -0.18 -0.54 -14.84
CA THR A 298 -0.96 -1.17 -15.92
C THR A 298 -1.68 -2.43 -15.45
N MET A 299 -1.02 -3.30 -14.69
CA MET A 299 -1.64 -4.51 -14.14
C MET A 299 -2.74 -4.15 -13.15
N PHE A 300 -2.52 -3.17 -12.26
CA PHE A 300 -3.55 -2.68 -11.36
C PHE A 300 -4.79 -2.18 -12.10
N ALA A 301 -4.60 -1.39 -13.16
CA ALA A 301 -5.71 -0.88 -13.97
C ALA A 301 -6.52 -2.02 -14.62
N ASN A 302 -5.85 -3.06 -15.11
CA ASN A 302 -6.50 -4.20 -15.77
C ASN A 302 -7.16 -5.18 -14.78
N VAL A 303 -6.57 -5.39 -13.61
CA VAL A 303 -7.07 -6.33 -12.59
C VAL A 303 -8.12 -5.68 -11.70
N VAL A 304 -7.78 -4.55 -11.08
CA VAL A 304 -8.62 -3.87 -10.08
C VAL A 304 -9.49 -2.81 -10.76
N GLY A 305 -8.90 -1.98 -11.63
CA GLY A 305 -9.60 -0.90 -12.31
C GLY A 305 -10.81 -1.38 -13.12
N THR A 306 -10.63 -2.40 -13.95
CA THR A 306 -11.71 -3.01 -14.75
C THR A 306 -12.89 -3.48 -13.89
N GLN A 307 -12.61 -4.10 -12.74
CA GLN A 307 -13.65 -4.62 -11.84
C GLN A 307 -14.42 -3.49 -11.16
N ILE A 308 -13.73 -2.44 -10.72
CA ILE A 308 -14.36 -1.25 -10.14
C ILE A 308 -15.29 -0.59 -11.16
N LEU A 309 -14.80 -0.38 -12.38
CA LEU A 309 -15.58 0.24 -13.46
C LEU A 309 -16.84 -0.59 -13.76
N SER A 310 -16.71 -1.91 -13.89
CA SER A 310 -17.83 -2.82 -14.14
C SER A 310 -18.87 -2.80 -13.00
N GLN A 311 -18.44 -2.80 -11.74
CA GLN A 311 -19.37 -2.70 -10.60
C GLN A 311 -20.15 -1.37 -10.61
N PHE A 312 -19.50 -0.25 -10.92
CA PHE A 312 -20.19 1.05 -10.99
C PHE A 312 -21.13 1.16 -12.20
N GLU A 313 -20.78 0.60 -13.35
CA GLU A 313 -21.67 0.50 -14.50
C GLU A 313 -22.94 -0.31 -14.18
N ALA A 314 -22.80 -1.43 -13.48
CA ALA A 314 -23.93 -2.25 -13.04
C ALA A 314 -24.85 -1.51 -12.05
N LEU A 315 -24.27 -0.78 -11.08
CA LEU A 315 -25.03 0.03 -10.12
C LEU A 315 -25.81 1.15 -10.81
N ASN A 316 -25.20 1.87 -11.75
CA ASN A 316 -25.87 2.94 -12.49
C ASN A 316 -27.00 2.40 -13.39
N SER A 317 -26.80 1.22 -13.99
CA SER A 317 -27.81 0.56 -14.81
C SER A 317 -29.03 0.09 -14.00
N ASN A 318 -28.83 -0.28 -12.74
CA ASN A 318 -29.90 -0.67 -11.82
C ASN A 318 -30.65 0.53 -11.23
N SER A 319 -29.95 1.63 -10.92
CA SER A 319 -30.58 2.89 -10.47
C SER A 319 -31.50 3.51 -11.53
N GLY A 320 -31.23 3.26 -12.83
CA GLY A 320 -32.11 3.67 -13.93
C GLY A 320 -33.47 2.94 -14.01
N LYS A 321 -33.68 1.86 -13.24
CA LYS A 321 -34.95 1.11 -13.20
C LYS A 321 -35.87 1.47 -12.03
N THR A 322 -35.41 2.29 -11.09
CA THR A 322 -36.16 2.69 -9.88
C THR A 322 -35.86 4.13 -9.51
N ALA A 323 -36.32 5.09 -10.30
CA ALA A 323 -36.40 6.50 -9.89
C ALA A 323 -37.42 7.29 -10.73
N THR A 324 -38.70 7.00 -10.54
CA THR A 324 -39.79 7.98 -10.76
C THR A 324 -40.23 8.52 -9.42
N SER A 325 -39.38 9.33 -8.79
CA SER A 325 -39.80 10.20 -7.69
C SER A 325 -38.81 11.34 -7.54
N LYS A 326 -39.31 12.53 -7.87
CA LYS A 326 -38.67 13.83 -7.68
C LYS A 326 -38.11 13.95 -6.26
N THR A 327 -36.89 14.46 -6.12
CA THR A 327 -36.47 15.18 -4.91
C THR A 327 -35.50 16.29 -5.28
N GLU A 328 -36.06 17.49 -5.28
CA GLU A 328 -35.55 18.79 -4.85
C GLU A 328 -34.04 19.07 -4.92
N LEU A 329 -33.72 19.95 -5.87
CA LEU A 329 -32.61 20.89 -5.83
C LEU A 329 -32.72 21.76 -4.57
N SER A 330 -31.73 21.72 -3.69
CA SER A 330 -31.30 22.87 -2.86
C SER A 330 -29.88 22.56 -2.35
N SER A 331 -28.93 23.49 -2.23
CA SER A 331 -28.94 24.93 -2.38
C SER A 331 -27.49 25.37 -2.63
N SER A 332 -27.29 26.21 -3.64
CA SER A 332 -26.05 26.93 -3.91
C SER A 332 -25.87 28.11 -2.94
N PHE A 333 -24.63 28.62 -2.86
CA PHE A 333 -24.16 29.97 -2.42
C PHE A 333 -23.54 30.11 -1.01
N PRO A 334 -22.62 31.09 -0.76
CA PRO A 334 -21.81 31.90 -1.71
C PRO A 334 -20.29 31.95 -1.41
N ASP A 335 -19.54 32.37 -2.44
CA ASP A 335 -18.20 32.96 -2.35
C ASP A 335 -18.16 34.16 -1.39
N SER A 336 -17.03 34.34 -0.70
CA SER A 336 -16.66 35.65 -0.14
C SER A 336 -15.18 35.93 -0.41
N GLU A 337 -14.95 37.02 -1.15
CA GLU A 337 -13.65 37.62 -1.37
C GLU A 337 -13.19 38.45 -0.15
N HIS A 338 -11.86 38.56 -0.06
CA HIS A 338 -11.09 39.64 0.54
C HIS A 338 -11.12 39.82 2.08
N ASP A 339 -10.00 39.47 2.72
CA ASP A 339 -9.20 40.53 3.35
C ASP A 339 -7.71 40.18 3.47
N THR A 340 -6.92 41.10 2.95
CA THR A 340 -5.46 41.17 2.96
C THR A 340 -4.93 41.53 4.33
N ASN A 341 -4.01 40.74 4.88
CA ASN A 341 -2.89 41.26 5.66
C ASN A 341 -1.68 40.34 5.58
N HIS A 342 -0.58 40.94 5.13
CA HIS A 342 0.72 40.33 4.88
C HIS A 342 1.40 39.83 6.16
N LEU A 343 1.80 38.56 6.17
CA LEU A 343 3.10 38.12 6.67
C LEU A 343 3.45 36.78 6.02
N GLN A 344 4.42 36.85 5.11
CA GLN A 344 4.79 35.81 4.14
C GLN A 344 5.78 34.78 4.69
N ASN A 345 5.69 33.59 4.06
CA ASN A 345 6.68 32.52 3.95
C ASN A 345 6.66 31.39 4.98
N SER A 346 5.50 30.76 5.15
CA SER A 346 5.41 29.30 5.39
C SER A 346 4.02 28.78 5.04
N THR A 347 3.65 28.83 3.77
CA THR A 347 2.35 28.34 3.28
C THR A 347 2.53 27.63 1.96
N ASP A 348 2.91 26.36 2.01
CA ASP A 348 2.81 25.44 0.86
C ASP A 348 2.11 24.11 1.24
N ASP A 349 1.58 24.00 2.47
CA ASP A 349 0.77 22.85 2.90
C ASP A 349 -0.74 23.06 2.70
N GLN A 350 -1.19 24.26 2.31
CA GLN A 350 -2.63 24.60 2.30
C GLN A 350 -3.25 24.87 0.92
N LYS A 351 -2.46 25.00 -0.16
CA LYS A 351 -3.01 25.24 -1.52
C LYS A 351 -3.23 23.98 -2.37
N GLU A 352 -2.94 22.78 -1.86
CA GLU A 352 -3.02 21.54 -2.65
C GLU A 352 -4.33 20.74 -2.50
N SER A 353 -5.37 21.31 -1.86
CA SER A 353 -6.75 20.78 -1.97
C SER A 353 -7.50 21.32 -3.19
N GLU A 354 -7.04 22.43 -3.77
CA GLU A 354 -7.69 23.10 -4.91
C GLU A 354 -6.69 23.25 -6.06
N THR A 355 -6.21 22.12 -6.52
CA THR A 355 -5.95 21.96 -7.96
C THR A 355 -6.42 20.59 -8.37
N SER A 356 -7.66 20.26 -7.96
CA SER A 356 -8.50 19.58 -8.93
C SER A 356 -8.58 20.54 -10.11
N SER A 357 -7.95 20.19 -11.24
CA SER A 357 -8.80 20.27 -12.41
C SER A 357 -10.03 19.45 -12.01
N SER A 358 -11.14 20.14 -11.78
CA SER A 358 -12.43 19.57 -12.13
C SER A 358 -12.22 19.11 -13.56
N VAL A 359 -11.79 17.85 -13.72
CA VAL A 359 -12.23 17.14 -14.89
C VAL A 359 -13.69 16.96 -14.52
N ASP A 360 -14.47 17.89 -15.05
CA ASP A 360 -15.88 17.70 -15.25
C ASP A 360 -16.04 16.22 -15.56
N THR A 361 -16.86 15.54 -14.77
CA THR A 361 -17.43 14.25 -15.13
C THR A 361 -18.32 14.50 -16.35
N ALA A 362 -17.72 14.93 -17.46
CA ALA A 362 -18.34 15.23 -18.72
C ALA A 362 -18.59 13.88 -19.36
N ASN A 363 -19.68 13.25 -18.94
CA ASN A 363 -20.54 12.33 -19.71
C ASN A 363 -19.90 11.16 -20.46
N GLY A 364 -18.63 10.83 -20.23
CA GLY A 364 -17.94 9.72 -20.88
C GLY A 364 -17.67 8.58 -19.92
N THR A 365 -18.10 7.37 -20.27
CA THR A 365 -17.73 6.15 -19.56
C THR A 365 -16.19 6.05 -19.46
N MET A 366 -15.69 5.91 -18.23
CA MET A 366 -14.27 5.73 -17.94
C MET A 366 -13.84 4.34 -18.38
N THR A 367 -12.77 4.22 -19.17
CA THR A 367 -12.21 2.94 -19.61
C THR A 367 -10.80 2.75 -19.05
N VAL A 368 -10.27 1.52 -19.10
CA VAL A 368 -8.88 1.23 -18.68
C VAL A 368 -7.85 2.10 -19.42
N GLY A 369 -8.03 2.31 -20.73
CA GLY A 369 -7.16 3.18 -21.52
C GLY A 369 -7.18 4.63 -21.02
N LYS A 370 -8.36 5.22 -20.87
CA LYS A 370 -8.52 6.60 -20.34
C LYS A 370 -7.98 6.75 -18.92
N LEU A 371 -8.13 5.71 -18.09
CA LEU A 371 -7.59 5.68 -16.74
C LEU A 371 -6.05 5.74 -16.76
N MET A 372 -5.42 4.98 -17.65
CA MET A 372 -3.96 5.00 -17.82
C MET A 372 -3.46 6.34 -18.37
N ASP A 373 -4.18 6.96 -19.31
CA ASP A 373 -3.83 8.29 -19.82
C ASP A 373 -3.90 9.35 -18.70
N ALA A 374 -4.99 9.33 -17.91
CA ALA A 374 -5.15 10.22 -16.76
C ALA A 374 -4.06 9.99 -15.70
N TYR A 375 -3.65 8.74 -15.51
CA TYR A 375 -2.58 8.35 -14.61
C TYR A 375 -1.23 8.93 -15.06
N GLU A 376 -0.86 8.83 -16.33
CA GLU A 376 0.43 9.35 -16.85
C GLU A 376 0.53 10.88 -16.72
N VAL A 377 -0.57 11.61 -16.93
CA VAL A 377 -0.63 13.06 -16.69
C VAL A 377 -0.49 13.38 -15.19
N CYS A 378 -1.21 12.64 -14.35
CA CYS A 378 -1.20 12.81 -12.90
C CYS A 378 0.19 12.57 -12.30
N ILE A 379 0.86 11.48 -12.67
CA ILE A 379 2.16 11.12 -12.10
C ILE A 379 3.25 12.13 -12.48
N SER A 380 3.23 12.66 -13.71
CA SER A 380 4.15 13.70 -14.16
C SER A 380 4.03 14.96 -13.28
N SER A 381 2.80 15.41 -13.06
CA SER A 381 2.50 16.58 -12.22
C SER A 381 2.89 16.35 -10.76
N LEU A 382 2.57 15.17 -10.22
CA LEU A 382 2.87 14.78 -8.85
C LEU A 382 4.39 14.73 -8.60
N ARG A 383 5.16 14.14 -9.52
CA ARG A 383 6.63 14.08 -9.44
C ARG A 383 7.26 15.47 -9.44
N LYS A 384 6.75 16.39 -10.28
CA LYS A 384 7.22 17.78 -10.33
C LYS A 384 6.99 18.51 -9.01
N ALA A 385 5.81 18.38 -8.42
CA ALA A 385 5.49 18.98 -7.13
C ALA A 385 6.32 18.39 -5.97
N GLN A 386 6.50 17.06 -5.96
CA GLN A 386 7.37 16.38 -4.98
C GLN A 386 8.83 16.82 -5.11
N GLY A 387 9.36 16.91 -6.34
CA GLY A 387 10.72 17.39 -6.59
C GLY A 387 10.96 18.80 -6.05
N ARG A 388 10.03 19.74 -6.29
CA ARG A 388 10.12 21.11 -5.75
C ARG A 388 10.17 21.15 -4.23
N ARG A 389 9.26 20.41 -3.56
CA ARG A 389 9.22 20.33 -2.08
C ARG A 389 10.50 19.74 -1.51
N ARG A 390 11.02 18.69 -2.15
CA ARG A 390 12.29 18.07 -1.77
C ARG A 390 13.44 19.07 -1.87
N THR A 391 13.59 19.76 -3.00
CA THR A 391 14.63 20.78 -3.19
C THR A 391 14.54 21.88 -2.12
N ALA A 392 13.34 22.38 -1.83
CA ALA A 392 13.14 23.41 -0.81
C ALA A 392 13.52 22.92 0.60
N SER A 393 13.21 21.66 0.91
CA SER A 393 13.53 21.05 2.21
C SER A 393 15.04 20.83 2.36
N LEU A 394 15.69 20.23 1.35
CA LEU A 394 17.12 19.92 1.37
C LEU A 394 18.00 21.17 1.41
N LYS A 395 17.55 22.30 0.84
CA LYS A 395 18.26 23.59 0.95
C LYS A 395 18.55 24.00 2.40
N ARG A 396 17.71 23.61 3.38
CA ARG A 396 17.87 23.94 4.80
C ARG A 396 18.92 23.07 5.51
N ILE A 397 19.33 21.98 4.89
CA ILE A 397 20.32 21.02 5.40
C ILE A 397 21.47 20.84 4.42
N SER A 398 21.73 21.84 3.57
CA SER A 398 22.90 21.86 2.69
C SER A 398 24.18 21.65 3.52
N PRO A 399 25.14 20.82 3.05
CA PRO A 399 25.26 20.23 1.71
C PRO A 399 24.55 18.88 1.49
N ALA A 400 23.74 18.38 2.44
CA ALA A 400 23.10 17.06 2.30
C ALA A 400 22.20 16.96 1.05
N ASN A 401 22.50 16.01 0.17
CA ASN A 401 21.74 15.81 -1.07
C ASN A 401 21.61 14.33 -1.44
N PHE A 402 20.48 13.73 -1.09
CA PHE A 402 20.23 12.33 -1.41
C PHE A 402 19.92 12.13 -2.90
N SER A 403 20.49 11.11 -3.52
CA SER A 403 20.15 10.67 -4.88
C SER A 403 20.22 9.15 -4.98
N LYS A 404 19.69 8.57 -6.06
CA LYS A 404 19.86 7.14 -6.33
C LYS A 404 21.34 6.81 -6.52
N ASP A 405 22.09 7.67 -7.21
CA ASP A 405 23.52 7.48 -7.45
C ASP A 405 24.32 7.50 -6.15
N ALA A 406 23.97 8.39 -5.22
CA ALA A 406 24.58 8.45 -3.90
C ALA A 406 24.31 7.17 -3.07
N ARG A 407 23.20 6.45 -3.29
CA ARG A 407 22.96 5.17 -2.59
C ARG A 407 24.00 4.11 -2.95
N HIS A 408 24.52 4.13 -4.17
CA HIS A 408 25.55 3.19 -4.62
C HIS A 408 26.93 3.49 -4.02
N GLN A 409 27.11 4.66 -3.40
CA GLN A 409 28.35 5.03 -2.72
C GLN A 409 28.35 4.61 -1.24
N VAL A 410 27.21 4.14 -0.73
CA VAL A 410 27.12 3.65 0.66
C VAL A 410 27.92 2.36 0.81
N PRO A 411 28.77 2.23 1.84
CA PRO A 411 29.59 1.04 2.01
C PRO A 411 28.79 -0.26 2.09
N ASP A 412 29.27 -1.33 1.45
CA ASP A 412 28.60 -2.64 1.40
C ASP A 412 28.30 -3.21 2.80
N VAL A 413 29.16 -2.95 3.78
CA VAL A 413 28.93 -3.32 5.20
C VAL A 413 27.60 -2.78 5.72
N ILE A 414 27.26 -1.53 5.40
CA ILE A 414 25.99 -0.90 5.80
C ILE A 414 24.83 -1.51 5.01
N ILE A 415 25.03 -1.84 3.73
CA ILE A 415 24.01 -2.53 2.92
C ILE A 415 23.70 -3.92 3.50
N GLN A 416 24.72 -4.69 3.88
CA GLN A 416 24.55 -6.01 4.50
C GLN A 416 23.86 -5.91 5.87
N GLU A 417 24.17 -4.87 6.64
CA GLU A 417 23.48 -4.59 7.90
C GLU A 417 21.99 -4.29 7.66
N ILE A 418 21.65 -3.45 6.68
CA ILE A 418 20.26 -3.19 6.27
C ILE A 418 19.56 -4.50 5.88
N ILE A 419 20.21 -5.37 5.10
CA ILE A 419 19.67 -6.68 4.70
C ILE A 419 19.40 -7.54 5.93
N SER A 420 20.37 -7.66 6.85
CA SER A 420 20.26 -8.45 8.07
C SER A 420 19.10 -7.99 8.96
N LEU A 421 19.01 -6.68 9.20
CA LEU A 421 17.93 -6.08 9.99
C LEU A 421 16.56 -6.25 9.34
N ASN A 422 16.50 -6.46 8.02
CA ASN A 422 15.27 -6.60 7.23
C ASN A 422 15.09 -7.99 6.59
N ARG A 423 15.67 -9.04 7.17
CA ARG A 423 15.63 -10.39 6.59
C ARG A 423 14.23 -10.92 6.28
N LEU A 424 13.21 -10.56 7.07
CA LEU A 424 11.84 -10.99 6.80
C LEU A 424 11.26 -10.24 5.60
N ASP A 425 11.52 -8.92 5.51
CA ASP A 425 11.10 -8.12 4.35
C ASP A 425 11.78 -8.60 3.05
N VAL A 426 13.03 -9.05 3.12
CA VAL A 426 13.74 -9.65 1.96
C VAL A 426 13.03 -10.90 1.45
N GLU A 427 12.68 -11.82 2.36
CA GLU A 427 11.96 -13.04 1.99
C GLU A 427 10.51 -12.78 1.55
N LEU A 428 9.82 -11.82 2.19
CA LEU A 428 8.49 -11.41 1.77
C LEU A 428 8.52 -10.77 0.37
N TYR A 429 9.51 -9.91 0.10
CA TYR A 429 9.65 -9.27 -1.21
C TYR A 429 9.99 -10.29 -2.30
N LYS A 430 10.78 -11.32 -1.99
CA LYS A 430 10.99 -12.46 -2.91
C LYS A 430 9.66 -13.14 -3.27
N HIS A 431 8.83 -13.44 -2.28
CA HIS A 431 7.49 -13.99 -2.48
C HIS A 431 6.58 -13.05 -3.30
N ALA A 432 6.67 -11.75 -3.05
CA ALA A 432 5.91 -10.74 -3.81
C ALA A 432 6.28 -10.71 -5.30
N LYS A 433 7.57 -10.91 -5.64
CA LYS A 433 8.01 -11.04 -7.05
C LYS A 433 7.44 -12.28 -7.73
N GLU A 434 7.30 -13.37 -6.98
CA GLU A 434 6.67 -14.61 -7.48
C GLU A 434 5.19 -14.37 -7.79
N ILE A 435 4.45 -13.75 -6.86
CA ILE A 435 3.05 -13.33 -7.09
C ILE A 435 2.95 -12.41 -8.30
N PHE A 436 3.78 -11.38 -8.38
CA PHE A 436 3.76 -10.41 -9.48
C PHE A 436 3.97 -11.10 -10.85
N THR A 437 4.91 -12.05 -10.92
CA THR A 437 5.17 -12.83 -12.13
C THR A 437 3.96 -13.69 -12.53
N GLN A 438 3.29 -14.32 -11.56
CA GLN A 438 2.07 -15.08 -11.80
C GLN A 438 0.92 -14.20 -12.29
N GLN A 439 0.72 -13.04 -11.66
CA GLN A 439 -0.31 -12.08 -12.07
C GLN A 439 -0.06 -11.56 -13.49
N ARG A 440 1.20 -11.31 -13.85
CA ARG A 440 1.58 -10.91 -15.21
C ARG A 440 1.23 -11.98 -16.24
N LYS A 441 1.57 -13.24 -15.94
CA LYS A 441 1.26 -14.38 -16.82
C LYS A 441 -0.25 -14.53 -17.02
N HIS A 442 -1.03 -14.50 -15.94
CA HIS A 442 -2.49 -14.60 -16.01
C HIS A 442 -3.11 -13.44 -16.80
N LEU A 443 -2.60 -12.21 -16.65
CA LEU A 443 -3.07 -11.08 -17.45
C LEU A 443 -2.76 -11.26 -18.94
N ALA A 444 -1.56 -11.75 -19.28
CA ALA A 444 -1.20 -12.02 -20.67
C ALA A 444 -2.12 -13.08 -21.30
N GLU A 445 -2.39 -14.18 -20.61
CA GLU A 445 -3.32 -15.23 -21.06
C GLU A 445 -4.72 -14.65 -21.32
N LYS A 446 -5.25 -13.85 -20.38
CA LYS A 446 -6.57 -13.21 -20.51
C LYS A 446 -6.66 -12.19 -21.65
N LEU A 447 -5.54 -11.57 -22.04
CA LEU A 447 -5.49 -10.63 -23.16
C LEU A 447 -5.32 -11.32 -24.53
N VAL A 448 -4.84 -12.56 -24.55
CA VAL A 448 -4.70 -13.38 -25.78
C VAL A 448 -5.99 -14.14 -26.12
N GLU A 449 -6.73 -14.65 -25.11
CA GLU A 449 -8.05 -15.27 -25.33
C GLU A 449 -9.06 -14.46 -26.18
N PRO A 450 -9.22 -13.12 -26.02
CA PRO A 450 -10.13 -12.35 -26.85
C PRO A 450 -9.69 -12.22 -28.32
N GLU A 451 -8.42 -12.50 -28.67
CA GLU A 451 -7.98 -12.59 -30.07
C GLU A 451 -8.26 -13.98 -30.68
N GLU A 452 -8.05 -15.08 -29.95
CA GLU A 452 -8.38 -16.42 -30.46
C GLU A 452 -9.88 -16.63 -30.66
N GLN A 453 -10.73 -16.11 -29.75
CA GLN A 453 -12.19 -16.17 -29.94
C GLN A 453 -12.69 -15.32 -31.11
N LYS A 454 -12.07 -14.15 -31.38
CA LYS A 454 -12.37 -13.35 -32.58
C LYS A 454 -11.89 -14.05 -33.86
N THR A 455 -10.79 -14.78 -33.80
CA THR A 455 -10.23 -15.51 -34.95
C THR A 455 -11.05 -16.76 -35.27
N ILE A 456 -11.56 -17.47 -34.26
CA ILE A 456 -12.45 -18.64 -34.42
C ILE A 456 -13.85 -18.20 -34.87
N LEU A 457 -14.42 -17.12 -34.31
CA LEU A 457 -15.73 -16.61 -34.73
C LEU A 457 -15.68 -15.92 -36.11
N GLY A 458 -14.56 -15.26 -36.43
CA GLY A 458 -14.28 -14.69 -37.75
C GLY A 458 -14.03 -15.76 -38.82
N SER A 459 -13.43 -16.90 -38.46
CA SER A 459 -13.28 -18.07 -39.34
C SER A 459 -14.62 -18.76 -39.63
N LEU A 460 -15.53 -18.82 -38.65
CA LEU A 460 -16.90 -19.34 -38.81
C LEU A 460 -17.80 -18.45 -39.66
N TYR A 461 -17.57 -17.12 -39.67
CA TYR A 461 -18.28 -16.18 -40.54
C TYR A 461 -17.58 -15.92 -41.89
N GLY A 462 -16.39 -16.48 -42.08
CA GLY A 462 -15.47 -16.15 -43.16
C GLY A 462 -15.26 -17.22 -44.23
N THR A 463 -16.09 -18.27 -44.33
CA THR A 463 -16.13 -19.12 -45.53
C THR A 463 -17.57 -19.55 -45.87
N SER A 464 -18.07 -18.99 -46.97
CA SER A 464 -19.35 -19.29 -47.59
C SER A 464 -19.36 -20.70 -48.21
N THR A 465 -19.43 -21.76 -47.39
CA THR A 465 -19.57 -23.16 -47.85
C THR A 465 -20.83 -23.88 -47.35
N TRP A 466 -21.54 -23.31 -46.37
CA TRP A 466 -22.72 -23.96 -45.76
C TRP A 466 -24.06 -23.59 -46.41
N ARG A 467 -24.12 -22.47 -47.14
CA ARG A 467 -25.32 -22.05 -47.89
C ARG A 467 -25.80 -23.09 -48.93
N PRO A 468 -24.93 -23.68 -49.78
CA PRO A 468 -25.40 -24.70 -50.72
C PRO A 468 -25.82 -26.00 -50.01
N PHE A 469 -25.19 -26.36 -48.89
CA PHE A 469 -25.57 -27.53 -48.08
C PHE A 469 -26.94 -27.37 -47.42
N LEU A 470 -27.23 -26.20 -46.85
CA LEU A 470 -28.54 -25.91 -46.25
C LEU A 470 -29.65 -25.85 -47.31
N LEU A 471 -29.35 -25.32 -48.50
CA LEU A 471 -30.27 -25.35 -49.64
C LEU A 471 -30.52 -26.79 -50.12
N ALA A 472 -29.49 -27.63 -50.21
CA ALA A 472 -29.64 -29.03 -50.58
C ALA A 472 -30.49 -29.82 -49.57
N ILE A 473 -30.30 -29.58 -48.26
CA ILE A 473 -31.10 -30.21 -47.20
C ILE A 473 -32.56 -29.72 -47.27
N ALA A 474 -32.79 -28.43 -47.51
CA ALA A 474 -34.14 -27.89 -47.65
C ALA A 474 -34.88 -28.48 -48.86
N VAL A 475 -34.18 -28.62 -50.00
CA VAL A 475 -34.73 -29.26 -51.21
C VAL A 475 -35.03 -30.75 -50.97
N LEU A 476 -34.14 -31.47 -50.28
CA LEU A 476 -34.36 -32.88 -49.94
C LEU A 476 -35.57 -33.08 -49.02
N LEU A 477 -35.74 -32.20 -48.02
CA LEU A 477 -36.90 -32.22 -47.13
C LEU A 477 -38.19 -31.90 -47.88
N LEU A 478 -38.16 -30.98 -48.84
CA LEU A 478 -39.32 -30.68 -49.70
C LEU A 478 -39.71 -31.86 -50.59
N LEU A 479 -38.72 -32.57 -51.14
CA LEU A 479 -38.95 -33.78 -51.94
C LEU A 479 -39.51 -34.94 -51.11
N LEU A 480 -39.04 -35.11 -49.88
CA LEU A 480 -39.61 -36.09 -48.95
C LEU A 480 -41.05 -35.72 -48.58
N LEU A 481 -41.33 -34.45 -48.31
CA LEU A 481 -42.67 -33.98 -47.97
C LEU A 481 -43.66 -34.21 -49.12
N THR A 482 -43.26 -33.91 -50.35
CA THR A 482 -44.08 -34.17 -51.54
C THR A 482 -44.28 -35.67 -51.77
N PHE A 483 -43.26 -36.50 -51.55
CA PHE A 483 -43.40 -37.97 -51.61
C PHE A 483 -44.40 -38.49 -50.58
N PHE A 484 -44.35 -38.01 -49.33
CA PHE A 484 -45.32 -38.40 -48.29
C PHE A 484 -46.74 -37.93 -48.61
N ILE A 485 -46.92 -36.72 -49.16
CA ILE A 485 -48.24 -36.20 -49.58
C ILE A 485 -48.82 -37.03 -50.73
N VAL A 486 -48.00 -37.40 -51.72
CA VAL A 486 -48.43 -38.24 -52.86
C VAL A 486 -48.76 -39.66 -52.38
N LYS A 487 -47.98 -40.23 -51.45
CA LYS A 487 -48.25 -41.55 -50.86
C LYS A 487 -49.52 -41.55 -50.01
N ALA A 488 -49.76 -40.49 -49.24
CA ALA A 488 -50.99 -40.30 -48.46
C ALA A 488 -52.23 -40.15 -49.36
N ARG A 489 -52.13 -39.39 -50.46
CA ARG A 489 -53.21 -39.30 -51.47
C ARG A 489 -53.50 -40.61 -52.18
N LYS A 490 -52.49 -41.48 -52.38
CA LYS A 490 -52.66 -42.81 -52.99
C LYS A 490 -53.29 -43.83 -52.03
N GLN A 491 -53.19 -43.61 -50.72
CA GLN A 491 -53.85 -44.43 -49.69
C GLN A 491 -55.32 -44.03 -49.47
N THR A 492 -55.68 -42.75 -49.63
CA THR A 492 -57.08 -42.32 -49.52
C THR A 492 -57.94 -42.67 -50.75
N SER A 493 -57.35 -43.08 -51.88
CA SER A 493 -58.10 -43.56 -53.05
C SER A 493 -58.45 -45.06 -53.02
N LYS A 494 -57.99 -45.81 -52.01
CA LYS A 494 -58.23 -47.27 -51.87
C LYS A 494 -59.28 -47.66 -50.82
N LEU A 495 -59.99 -46.68 -50.25
CA LEU A 495 -61.19 -46.91 -49.43
C LEU A 495 -62.39 -46.29 -50.15
N LYS A 496 -62.87 -47.00 -51.16
CA LYS A 496 -64.27 -46.92 -51.61
C LYS A 496 -64.93 -48.23 -51.17
N VAL A 497 -65.88 -48.13 -50.24
CA VAL A 497 -67.08 -48.97 -50.22
C VAL A 497 -68.12 -48.24 -51.05
#